data_AF-A0A1J4PT24-F1
#
_entry.id   AF-A0A1J4PT24-F1
#
_cell.length_a   1.000
_cell.length_b   1.000
_cell.length_c   1.000
_cell.angle_alpha   90.00
_cell.angle_beta   90.00
_cell.angle_gamma   90.00
#
_symmetry.space_group_name_H-M   'P 1'
#
loop_
_entity.id
_entity.type
_entity.pdbx_description
1 polymer ?
#
loop_
_entity_poly.entity_id
_entity_poly.type
_entity_poly.pdbx_seq_one_letter_code
_entity_poly.pdbx_strand_id
1 'polypeptide(L)' 'MMFGYHLALQVHDVDEAFEFHRGSGGFASWLSRTRGWSMATGWDAAVMENFPGEPPLDAFFRLVDEYREFAGHPGS' A
#
# COMPACT_ATOMS: atom_id res chain seq x y z
N MET A 1 -10.89 6.60 6.60
CA MET A 1 -9.97 7.07 7.67
C MET A 1 -9.15 5.88 8.18
N MET A 2 -7.96 5.66 7.62
CA MET A 2 -7.01 4.58 7.99
C MET A 2 -5.96 5.08 9.01
N PHE A 3 -6.31 6.02 9.90
CA PHE A 3 -5.34 6.60 10.85
C PHE A 3 -4.89 5.60 11.92
N GLY A 4 -5.77 4.69 12.36
CA GLY A 4 -5.44 3.70 13.39
C GLY A 4 -4.37 2.68 12.98
N TYR A 5 -4.24 2.40 11.68
CA TYR A 5 -3.28 1.42 11.17
C TYR A 5 -1.90 2.01 10.87
N HIS A 6 -1.82 3.30 10.52
CA HIS A 6 -0.53 4.01 10.42
C HIS A 6 0.25 3.95 11.75
N LEU A 7 -0.48 3.97 12.88
CA LEU A 7 0.10 3.81 14.20
C LEU A 7 0.48 2.34 14.51
N ALA A 8 -0.30 1.37 14.04
CA ALA A 8 -0.05 -0.06 14.29
C ALA A 8 1.15 -0.60 13.49
N LEU A 9 1.34 -0.14 12.25
CA LEU A 9 2.52 -0.47 11.43
C LEU A 9 3.82 0.14 11.99
N GLN A 10 3.76 1.26 12.71
CA GLN A 10 4.94 1.87 13.35
C GLN A 10 5.47 1.08 14.55
N VAL A 11 4.72 0.09 15.08
CA VAL A 11 5.08 -0.68 16.27
C VAL A 11 5.93 -1.93 15.94
N HIS A 12 6.01 -2.34 14.67
CA HIS A 12 6.85 -3.46 14.23
C HIS A 12 8.09 -2.96 13.44
N ASP A 13 9.22 -2.94 14.14
CA ASP A 13 10.63 -2.83 13.70
C ASP A 13 10.94 -2.33 12.26
N VAL A 14 11.02 -1.01 12.16
CA VAL A 14 11.90 -0.13 11.33
C VAL A 14 11.99 -0.28 9.80
N ASP A 15 11.67 -1.40 9.16
CA ASP A 15 11.73 -1.52 7.68
C ASP A 15 10.33 -1.44 7.01
N GLU A 16 9.33 -2.16 7.53
CA GLU A 16 7.94 -2.16 7.00
C GLU A 16 7.27 -0.77 7.07
N ALA A 17 7.64 0.05 8.06
CA ALA A 17 7.05 1.38 8.25
C ALA A 17 7.36 2.35 7.09
N PHE A 18 8.49 2.16 6.38
CA PHE A 18 8.85 2.98 5.23
C PHE A 18 8.19 2.45 3.94
N GLU A 19 8.09 1.13 3.77
CA GLU A 19 7.48 0.53 2.58
C GLU A 19 6.01 0.93 2.38
N PHE A 20 5.25 1.09 3.46
CA PHE A 20 3.84 1.49 3.42
C PHE A 20 3.61 3.00 3.62
N HIS A 21 4.67 3.81 3.53
CA HIS A 21 4.53 5.27 3.63
C HIS A 21 3.60 5.79 2.53
N ARG A 22 2.63 6.62 2.93
CA ARG A 22 1.47 6.98 2.09
C ARG A 22 1.81 7.52 0.71
N GLY A 23 2.85 8.34 0.59
CA GLY A 23 3.21 8.98 -0.68
C GLY A 23 4.57 8.57 -1.27
N SER A 24 5.37 7.77 -0.57
CA SER A 24 6.78 7.53 -0.97
C SER A 24 7.33 6.16 -0.58
N GLY A 25 6.50 5.26 -0.05
CA GLY A 25 6.93 3.91 0.29
C GLY A 25 7.06 3.01 -0.94
N GLY A 26 7.73 1.86 -0.79
CA GLY A 26 7.84 0.83 -1.83
C GLY A 26 6.48 0.40 -2.37
N PHE A 27 5.47 0.29 -1.49
CA PHE A 27 4.09 -0.03 -1.85
C PHE A 27 3.43 1.06 -2.71
N ALA A 28 3.55 2.33 -2.31
CA ALA A 28 3.00 3.47 -3.07
C ALA A 28 3.68 3.59 -4.45
N SER A 29 5.00 3.39 -4.48
CA SER A 29 5.79 3.41 -5.73
C SER A 29 5.41 2.26 -6.65
N TRP A 30 5.21 1.05 -6.09
CA TRP A 30 4.74 -0.11 -6.82
C TRP A 30 3.35 0.11 -7.40
N LEU A 31 2.38 0.58 -6.60
CA LEU A 31 1.02 0.90 -7.07
C LEU A 31 1.03 1.93 -8.21
N SER A 32 1.83 2.99 -8.07
CA SER A 32 1.96 3.98 -9.13
C SER A 32 2.53 3.37 -10.42
N ARG A 33 3.52 2.49 -10.32
CA ARG A 33 4.15 1.83 -11.47
C ARG A 33 3.25 0.77 -12.13
N THR A 34 2.60 -0.08 -11.35
CA THR A 34 1.84 -1.23 -11.87
C THR A 34 0.43 -0.86 -12.31
N ARG A 35 -0.21 0.08 -11.59
CA ARG A 35 -1.60 0.47 -11.82
C ARG A 35 -1.73 1.86 -12.45
N GLY A 36 -0.66 2.66 -12.48
CA GLY A 36 -0.69 4.02 -13.02
C GLY A 36 -1.40 5.03 -12.10
N TRP A 37 -1.63 4.68 -10.83
CA TRP A 37 -2.41 5.49 -9.91
C TRP A 37 -1.65 6.70 -9.40
N SER A 38 -2.38 7.80 -9.21
CA SER A 38 -1.87 9.00 -8.55
C SER A 38 -1.72 8.75 -7.05
N MET A 39 -0.51 8.91 -6.54
CA MET A 39 -0.21 8.83 -5.10
C MET A 39 -0.26 10.21 -4.42
N ALA A 40 -0.75 11.26 -5.10
CA ALA A 40 -0.76 12.63 -4.58
C ALA A 40 -1.54 12.78 -3.26
N THR A 41 -2.59 11.97 -3.09
CA THR A 41 -3.42 11.91 -1.88
C THR A 41 -3.09 10.71 -0.99
N GLY A 42 -2.08 9.93 -1.37
CA GLY A 42 -1.67 8.69 -0.72
C GLY A 42 -2.37 7.44 -1.27
N TRP A 43 -1.74 6.28 -1.06
CA TRP A 43 -2.29 5.01 -1.53
C TRP A 43 -3.68 4.71 -0.97
N ASP A 44 -4.02 5.19 0.24
CA ASP A 44 -5.33 4.94 0.85
C ASP A 44 -6.47 5.61 0.08
N ALA A 45 -6.26 6.84 -0.38
CA ALA A 45 -7.21 7.55 -1.23
C ALA A 45 -7.28 6.92 -2.63
N ALA A 46 -6.15 6.50 -3.19
CA ALA A 46 -6.12 5.83 -4.48
C ALA A 46 -6.90 4.51 -4.49
N VAL A 47 -6.80 3.71 -3.41
CA VAL A 47 -7.58 2.48 -3.25
C VAL A 47 -9.08 2.76 -3.21
N MET A 48 -9.51 3.77 -2.45
CA MET A 48 -10.94 4.13 -2.38
C MET A 48 -11.48 4.67 -3.72
N GLU A 49 -10.66 5.39 -4.49
CA GLU A 49 -11.04 5.92 -5.80
C GLU A 49 -11.15 4.83 -6.87
N ASN A 50 -10.22 3.87 -6.86
CA ASN A 50 -10.14 2.83 -7.89
C ASN A 50 -10.99 1.59 -7.57
N PHE A 51 -11.41 1.41 -6.31
CA PHE A 51 -12.30 0.33 -5.89
C PHE A 51 -13.54 0.84 -5.13
N PRO A 52 -14.43 1.62 -5.78
CA PRO A 52 -15.58 2.22 -5.11
C PRO A 52 -16.67 1.21 -4.67
N GLY A 53 -16.55 -0.07 -5.05
CA GLY A 53 -17.51 -1.13 -4.73
C GLY A 53 -16.97 -2.25 -3.82
N GLU A 54 -15.70 -2.18 -3.42
CA GLU A 54 -15.07 -3.18 -2.55
C GLU A 54 -14.82 -2.55 -1.17
N PRO A 55 -14.94 -3.32 -0.07
CA PRO A 55 -14.51 -2.80 1.22
C PRO A 55 -13.03 -2.39 1.13
N PRO A 56 -12.67 -1.14 1.50
CA PRO A 56 -11.32 -0.62 1.30
C PRO A 56 -10.22 -1.45 1.99
N LEU A 57 -10.59 -2.20 3.04
CA LEU A 57 -9.70 -3.09 3.76
C LEU A 57 -9.40 -4.36 2.96
N ASP A 58 -10.41 -5.03 2.41
CA ASP A 58 -10.23 -6.20 1.56
C ASP A 58 -9.39 -5.86 0.32
N ALA A 59 -9.70 -4.72 -0.32
CA ALA A 59 -8.92 -4.21 -1.45
C ALA A 59 -7.46 -3.96 -1.08
N PHE A 60 -7.22 -3.36 0.09
CA PHE A 60 -5.87 -3.13 0.60
C PHE A 60 -5.11 -4.43 0.87
N PHE A 61 -5.71 -5.38 1.60
CA PHE A 61 -5.04 -6.66 1.91
C PHE A 61 -4.69 -7.45 0.66
N ARG A 62 -5.57 -7.46 -0.34
CA ARG A 62 -5.28 -8.07 -1.65
C ARG A 62 -4.08 -7.41 -2.32
N LEU A 63 -4.02 -6.09 -2.35
CA LEU A 63 -2.89 -5.36 -2.94
C LEU A 63 -1.58 -5.58 -2.17
N VAL A 64 -1.64 -5.70 -0.85
CA VAL A 64 -0.47 -6.00 0.00
C VAL A 64 0.06 -7.40 -0.29
N ASP A 65 -0.83 -8.37 -0.48
CA ASP A 65 -0.47 -9.73 -0.86
C ASP A 65 0.23 -9.74 -2.23
N GLU A 66 -0.36 -9.10 -3.24
CA GLU A 66 0.25 -8.91 -4.57
C GLU A 66 1.63 -8.22 -4.49
N TYR A 67 1.75 -7.19 -3.64
CA TYR A 67 3.03 -6.49 -3.42
C TYR A 67 4.07 -7.40 -2.77
N ARG A 68 3.68 -8.23 -1.80
CA ARG A 68 4.57 -9.18 -1.11
C ARG A 68 5.04 -10.30 -2.03
N GLU A 69 4.18 -10.79 -2.94
CA GLU A 69 4.61 -11.73 -3.98
C GLU A 69 5.62 -11.08 -4.93
N PHE A 70 5.41 -9.82 -5.32
CA PHE A 70 6.35 -9.06 -6.14
C PHE A 70 7.68 -8.79 -5.41
N ALA A 71 7.64 -8.33 -4.16
CA ALA A 71 8.80 -7.99 -3.36
C ALA A 71 9.56 -9.22 -2.83
N GLY A 72 8.85 -10.34 -2.59
CA GLY A 72 9.37 -11.65 -2.21
C GLY A 72 9.90 -12.47 -3.40
N HIS A 73 9.75 -11.96 -4.62
CA HIS A 73 10.44 -12.46 -5.81
C HIS A 73 11.57 -11.48 -6.28
N PRO A 74 12.51 -11.07 -5.41
CA PRO A 74 13.73 -10.48 -5.92
C PRO A 74 14.47 -11.60 -6.65
N GLY A 75 14.68 -11.43 -7.96
CA GLY A 75 15.20 -12.47 -8.85
C GLY A 75 16.34 -13.29 -8.24
N SER A 76 16.26 -14.61 -8.46
CA SER A 76 17.44 -15.50 -8.49
C SER A 76 18.47 -15.01 -9.52
#